data_AF-A0A2G8YB80-F1
#
_entry.id   AF-A0A2G8YB80-F1
#
_cell.length_a   1.000
_cell.length_b   1.000
_cell.length_c   1.000
_cell.angle_alpha   90.00
_cell.angle_beta   90.00
_cell.angle_gamma   90.00
#
_symmetry.space_group_name_H-M   'P 1'
#
loop_
_entity.id
_entity.type
_entity.pdbx_description
1 polymer ?
#
loop_
_entity_poly.entity_id
_entity_poly.type
_entity_poly.pdbx_seq_one_letter_code
_entity_poly.pdbx_strand_id
1 'polypeptide(L)'
;SSPSDPDSFPFVVVGNKVDEREKRRVSSSKAEAFCRQSGNDIPYFETSAKTATNVHLAFEEIAKRAMLQEKQQEQIYLPETLTLSNADIRPAPIDSSGGCC
;
A
#
# COMPACT_ATOMS: atom_id res chain seq x y z
N SER A 1 -13.48 3.79 -12.25
CA SER A 1 -13.17 3.61 -10.81
C SER A 1 -11.73 4.02 -10.59
N SER A 2 -11.51 5.03 -9.75
CA SER A 2 -10.16 5.45 -9.34
C SER A 2 -9.72 4.60 -8.15
N PRO A 3 -8.41 4.34 -7.97
CA PRO A 3 -7.92 3.63 -6.78
C PRO A 3 -8.34 4.40 -5.51
N SER A 4 -8.69 3.67 -4.45
CA SER A 4 -9.16 4.24 -3.18
C SER A 4 -8.10 5.13 -2.51
N ASP A 5 -6.83 4.80 -2.71
CA ASP A 5 -5.70 5.63 -2.31
C ASP A 5 -4.71 5.73 -3.49
N PRO A 6 -4.79 6.81 -4.29
CA PRO A 6 -3.95 6.98 -5.48
C PRO A 6 -2.48 7.18 -5.15
N ASP A 7 -2.15 7.72 -3.97
CA ASP A 7 -0.77 8.01 -3.56
C ASP A 7 -0.01 6.74 -3.12
N SER A 8 -0.72 5.73 -2.59
CA SER A 8 -0.12 4.44 -2.22
C SER A 8 -0.29 3.34 -3.26
N PHE A 9 -0.90 3.63 -4.41
CA PHE A 9 -1.12 2.62 -5.44
C PHE A 9 0.21 1.97 -5.87
N PRO A 10 0.29 0.62 -5.93
CA PRO A 10 1.56 -0.03 -6.12
C PRO A 10 1.93 0.09 -7.60
N PHE A 11 2.99 0.81 -7.89
CA PHE A 11 3.56 0.91 -9.24
C PHE A 11 4.83 0.07 -9.34
N VAL A 12 5.14 -0.33 -10.57
CA VAL A 12 6.42 -0.95 -10.94
C VAL A 12 6.87 -0.35 -12.27
N VAL A 13 8.16 -0.01 -12.39
CA VAL A 13 8.74 0.48 -13.64
C VAL A 13 9.43 -0.69 -14.35
N VAL A 14 9.14 -0.86 -15.63
CA VAL A 14 9.69 -1.94 -16.45
C VAL A 14 10.50 -1.39 -17.61
N GLY A 15 11.82 -1.62 -17.57
CA GLY A 15 12.73 -1.40 -18.68
C GLY A 15 12.71 -2.59 -19.64
N ASN A 16 11.74 -2.64 -20.55
CA ASN A 16 11.59 -3.75 -21.49
C ASN A 16 12.65 -3.71 -22.62
N LYS A 17 12.83 -4.85 -23.30
CA LYS A 17 13.76 -5.08 -24.43
C LYS A 17 15.25 -5.08 -24.05
N VAL A 18 15.58 -5.64 -22.89
CA VAL A 18 16.98 -5.76 -22.44
C VAL A 18 17.86 -6.62 -23.38
N ASP A 19 17.24 -7.43 -24.24
CA ASP A 19 17.93 -8.18 -25.29
C ASP A 19 18.53 -7.29 -26.41
N GLU A 20 18.05 -6.07 -26.60
CA GLU A 20 18.55 -5.11 -27.60
C GLU A 20 19.59 -4.13 -27.00
N ARG A 21 20.68 -4.65 -26.41
CA ARG A 21 21.68 -3.83 -25.68
C ARG A 21 22.28 -2.69 -26.50
N GLU A 22 22.50 -2.88 -27.79
CA GLU A 22 23.07 -1.87 -28.68
C GLU A 22 22.14 -0.67 -28.90
N LYS A 23 20.82 -0.85 -28.71
CA LYS A 23 19.83 0.22 -28.82
C LYS A 23 19.50 0.88 -27.48
N ARG A 24 20.26 0.57 -26.41
CA ARG A 24 20.04 1.12 -25.08
C ARG A 24 20.27 2.63 -25.09
N ARG A 25 19.25 3.39 -24.70
CA ARG A 25 19.29 4.86 -24.56
C ARG A 25 19.31 5.37 -23.13
N VAL A 26 18.99 4.51 -22.17
CA VAL A 26 18.93 4.81 -20.74
C VAL A 26 19.79 3.79 -20.01
N SER A 27 20.72 4.25 -19.18
CA SER A 27 21.51 3.37 -18.33
C SER A 27 20.67 2.86 -17.16
N SER A 28 20.98 1.67 -16.67
CA SER A 28 20.30 1.07 -15.52
C SER A 28 20.38 1.98 -14.28
N SER A 29 21.55 2.57 -14.01
CA SER A 29 21.72 3.54 -12.93
C SER A 29 20.81 4.78 -13.05
N LYS A 30 20.60 5.31 -14.27
CA LYS A 30 19.68 6.45 -14.47
C LYS A 30 18.23 6.05 -14.22
N ALA A 31 17.83 4.86 -14.67
CA ALA A 31 16.49 4.34 -14.44
C ALA A 31 16.24 4.06 -12.95
N GLU A 32 17.18 3.43 -12.26
CA GLU A 32 17.14 3.21 -10.81
C GLU A 32 17.05 4.52 -10.04
N ALA A 33 17.91 5.50 -10.38
CA ALA A 33 17.86 6.81 -9.75
C ALA A 33 16.51 7.51 -9.96
N PHE A 34 15.92 7.39 -11.15
CA PHE A 34 14.58 7.93 -11.41
C PHE A 34 13.53 7.26 -10.53
N CYS A 35 13.57 5.94 -10.37
CA CYS A 35 12.57 5.21 -9.59
C CYS A 35 12.70 5.46 -8.08
N ARG A 36 13.92 5.67 -7.57
CA ARG A 36 14.17 6.08 -6.17
C ARG A 36 13.70 7.50 -5.88
N GLN A 37 13.81 8.40 -6.86
CA GLN A 37 13.38 9.81 -6.73
C GLN A 37 11.89 10.00 -6.99
N SER A 38 11.29 9.11 -7.78
CA SER A 38 9.85 9.03 -7.97
C SER A 38 9.23 8.43 -6.71
N GLY A 39 8.13 9.02 -6.22
CA GLY A 39 7.56 8.69 -4.90
C GLY A 39 7.43 7.20 -4.58
N ASN A 40 7.55 6.87 -3.30
CA ASN A 40 7.44 5.51 -2.74
C ASN A 40 8.44 4.45 -3.25
N ASP A 41 9.66 4.86 -3.64
CA ASP A 41 10.76 3.96 -4.01
C ASP A 41 10.30 2.84 -4.96
N ILE A 42 9.93 3.25 -6.18
CA ILE A 42 9.23 2.38 -7.12
C ILE A 42 10.18 1.25 -7.57
N PRO A 43 9.77 -0.03 -7.53
CA PRO A 43 10.59 -1.13 -8.02
C PRO A 43 10.87 -0.97 -9.50
N TYR A 44 12.07 -1.31 -9.90
CA TYR A 44 12.52 -1.28 -11.27
C TYR A 44 13.02 -2.64 -11.72
N PHE A 45 12.53 -3.11 -12.87
CA PHE A 45 12.98 -4.35 -13.49
C PHE A 45 13.38 -4.13 -14.95
N GLU A 46 14.57 -4.58 -15.32
CA GLU A 46 14.93 -4.75 -16.73
C GLU A 46 14.42 -6.11 -17.24
N THR A 47 13.58 -6.09 -18.27
CA THR A 47 12.92 -7.30 -18.78
C THR A 47 13.12 -7.48 -20.27
N SER A 48 12.92 -8.71 -20.74
CA SER A 48 12.70 -8.98 -22.16
C SER A 48 11.50 -9.90 -22.30
N ALA A 49 10.45 -9.39 -22.92
CA ALA A 49 9.31 -10.22 -23.33
C ALA A 49 9.71 -11.29 -24.36
N LYS A 50 10.74 -11.02 -25.18
CA LYS A 50 11.21 -11.94 -26.22
C LYS A 50 11.90 -13.17 -25.63
N THR A 51 12.76 -12.98 -24.63
CA THR A 51 13.54 -14.05 -24.00
C THR A 51 12.99 -14.47 -22.64
N ALA A 52 11.81 -13.99 -22.26
CA ALA A 52 11.18 -14.18 -20.95
C ALA A 52 12.07 -13.78 -19.75
N THR A 53 13.00 -12.84 -19.95
CA THR A 53 13.91 -12.38 -18.90
C THR A 53 13.17 -11.48 -17.91
N ASN A 54 13.20 -11.85 -16.62
CA ASN A 54 12.68 -11.09 -15.47
C ASN A 54 11.19 -10.72 -15.51
N VAL A 55 10.43 -11.21 -16.50
CA VAL A 55 8.98 -10.93 -16.61
C VAL A 55 8.25 -11.47 -15.38
N HIS A 56 8.49 -12.74 -15.02
CA HIS A 56 7.89 -13.37 -13.84
C HIS A 56 8.16 -12.58 -12.56
N LEU A 57 9.40 -12.14 -12.34
CA LEU A 57 9.79 -11.40 -11.13
C LEU A 57 9.06 -10.05 -11.03
N ALA A 58 8.94 -9.33 -12.16
CA ALA A 58 8.22 -8.06 -12.18
C ALA A 58 6.74 -8.21 -11.84
N PHE A 59 6.08 -9.26 -12.37
CA PHE A 59 4.68 -9.57 -12.05
C PHE A 59 4.49 -10.07 -10.61
N GLU A 60 5.43 -10.88 -10.11
CA GLU A 60 5.36 -11.39 -8.74
C GLU A 60 5.51 -10.26 -7.71
N GLU A 61 6.45 -9.33 -7.92
CA GLU A 61 6.68 -8.20 -7.04
C GLU A 61 5.44 -7.30 -6.94
N ILE A 62 4.82 -6.96 -8.08
CA ILE A 62 3.63 -6.11 -8.06
C ILE A 62 2.44 -6.81 -7.39
N ALA A 63 2.27 -8.12 -7.61
CA ALA A 63 1.23 -8.90 -6.95
C ALA A 63 1.43 -8.91 -5.42
N LYS A 64 2.67 -9.12 -4.95
CA LYS A 64 3.01 -9.07 -3.52
C LYS A 64 2.68 -7.72 -2.90
N ARG A 65 3.03 -6.61 -3.58
CA ARG A 65 2.75 -5.25 -3.10
C ARG A 65 1.25 -4.94 -3.05
N ALA A 66 0.49 -5.36 -4.05
CA ALA A 66 -0.97 -5.20 -4.06
C ALA A 66 -1.63 -5.92 -2.87
N MET A 67 -1.25 -7.17 -2.59
CA MET A 67 -1.80 -7.94 -1.46
C MET A 67 -1.47 -7.32 -0.10
N LEU A 68 -0.27 -6.75 0.05
CA LEU A 68 0.12 -6.07 1.29
C LEU A 68 -0.73 -4.82 1.55
N GLN A 69 -1.05 -4.07 0.50
CA GLN A 69 -1.90 -2.89 0.61
C GLN A 69 -3.35 -3.25 0.97
N GLU A 70 -3.93 -4.28 0.36
CA GLU A 70 -5.27 -4.79 0.72
C GLU A 70 -5.33 -5.17 2.20
N LYS A 71 -4.32 -5.90 2.70
CA LYS A 71 -4.25 -6.28 4.12
C LYS A 71 -4.17 -5.08 5.07
N GLN A 72 -3.43 -4.04 4.71
CA GLN A 72 -3.36 -2.81 5.51
C GLN A 72 -4.71 -2.07 5.51
N GLN A 73 -5.43 -2.10 4.38
CA GLN A 73 -6.72 -1.46 4.24
C GLN A 73 -7.85 -2.22 4.97
N GLU A 74 -7.75 -3.53 5.12
CA GLU A 74 -8.67 -4.34 5.95
C GLU A 74 -8.42 -4.20 7.46
N GLN A 75 -7.23 -3.79 7.90
CA GLN A 75 -6.93 -3.49 9.31
C GLN A 75 -7.54 -2.15 9.78
N ILE A 76 -8.79 -1.89 9.43
CA ILE A 76 -9.57 -0.81 10.04
C ILE A 76 -10.04 -1.30 11.42
N TYR A 77 -9.62 -0.57 12.44
CA TYR A 77 -9.92 -0.79 13.85
C TYR A 77 -11.40 -1.14 14.10
N LEU A 78 -11.67 -2.39 14.48
CA LEU A 78 -12.92 -2.72 15.18
C LEU A 78 -12.75 -2.31 16.65
N PRO A 79 -13.47 -1.28 17.15
CA PRO A 79 -13.48 -1.02 18.58
C PRO A 79 -13.99 -2.25 19.34
N GLU A 80 -13.49 -2.43 20.56
CA GLU A 80 -13.97 -3.46 21.47
C GLU A 80 -15.49 -3.36 21.59
N THR A 81 -16.16 -4.51 21.44
CA THR A 81 -17.63 -4.56 21.44
C THR A 81 -18.11 -4.29 22.86
N LEU A 82 -18.62 -3.10 23.13
CA LEU A 82 -19.32 -2.79 24.38
C LEU A 82 -20.64 -3.60 24.38
N THR A 83 -20.68 -4.70 25.13
CA THR A 83 -21.92 -5.43 25.37
C THR A 83 -22.78 -4.61 26.34
N LEU A 84 -23.82 -3.95 25.82
CA LEU A 84 -24.92 -3.43 26.64
C LEU A 84 -25.82 -4.60 27.05
N SER A 85 -25.34 -5.45 27.94
CA SER A 85 -26.24 -6.33 28.70
C SER A 85 -26.97 -5.47 29.72
N ASN A 86 -28.24 -5.17 29.45
CA ASN A 86 -29.14 -4.54 30.40
C ASN A 86 -29.27 -5.41 31.67
N ALA A 87 -28.35 -5.23 32.62
CA ALA A 87 -28.45 -5.78 33.96
C ALA A 87 -27.93 -4.83 35.06
N ASP A 88 -27.21 -3.75 34.72
CA ASP A 88 -26.71 -2.79 35.72
C ASP A 88 -26.96 -1.34 35.30
N ILE A 89 -28.21 -0.98 35.02
CA ILE A 89 -28.66 0.38 35.35
C ILE A 89 -29.03 0.36 36.82
N ARG A 90 -28.01 0.35 37.69
CA ARG A 90 -28.17 0.98 39.00
C ARG A 90 -27.69 2.41 38.79
N PRO A 91 -28.57 3.41 38.73
CA PRO A 91 -28.10 4.78 38.77
C PRO A 91 -27.28 4.94 40.05
N ALA A 92 -26.01 5.31 39.91
CA ALA A 92 -25.20 5.70 41.04
C ALA A 92 -25.95 6.82 41.79
N PRO A 93 -25.96 6.81 43.14
CA PRO A 93 -26.62 7.87 43.90
C PRO A 93 -25.99 9.20 43.52
N ILE A 94 -26.84 10.10 43.04
CA ILE A 94 -26.50 11.46 42.65
C ILE A 94 -26.24 12.20 43.97
N ASP A 95 -24.96 12.42 44.32
CA ASP A 95 -24.64 13.32 45.41
C ASP A 95 -25.15 14.71 45.05
N SER A 96 -26.06 15.19 45.89
CA SER A 96 -26.69 16.50 45.77
C SER A 96 -25.83 17.49 46.52
N SER A 97 -24.94 18.20 45.84
CA SER A 97 -24.27 19.36 46.42
C SER A 97 -23.98 20.48 45.40
N GLY A 98 -25.07 21.16 45.03
CA GLY A 98 -25.14 22.63 45.14
C GLY A 98 -24.55 23.51 44.04
N GLY A 99 -25.41 24.39 43.50
CA GLY A 99 -24.99 25.73 43.04
C GLY A 99 -25.55 26.16 41.69
N CYS A 100 -26.75 26.73 41.70
CA CYS A 100 -27.38 27.41 40.57
C CYS A 100 -27.27 28.93 40.79
N CYS A 101 -26.60 29.66 39.90
CA CYS A 101 -26.93 31.01 39.43
C CYS A 101 -26.06 31.39 38.22
#